data_AF-A0A6A2XEJ0-F1
#
_entry.id   AF-A0A6A2XEJ0-F1
#
_cell.length_a   1.000
_cell.length_b   1.000
_cell.length_c   1.000
_cell.angle_alpha   90.00
_cell.angle_beta   90.00
_cell.angle_gamma   90.00
#
_symmetry.space_group_name_H-M   'P 1'
#
loop_
_entity.id
_entity.type
_entity.pdbx_description
1 polymer ?
#
loop_
_entity_poly.entity_id
_entity_poly.type
_entity_poly.pdbx_seq_one_letter_code
_entity_poly.pdbx_strand_id
1 'polypeptide(L)'
;MMEEDAEVKWGNWIGYVLLPFTIALRENPLDYAAGALSHKVVSRTTMCFSNMVGPLEEIGFYGHPMAFLATSSYGQPYALMINFQSYVDKMTIVLSVDEGTIPDPGLLCDDIVESLRLIKESAVTGGLP
;
A
#
# COMPACT_ATOMS: atom_id res chain seq x y z
N MET A 1 12.70 11.31 -23.77
CA MET A 1 12.15 10.17 -24.53
C MET A 1 12.51 8.95 -23.71
N MET A 2 11.53 8.30 -23.08
CA MET A 2 11.79 7.05 -22.35
C MET A 2 12.00 5.96 -23.39
N GLU A 3 13.08 5.18 -23.24
CA GLU A 3 13.30 3.97 -24.05
C GLU A 3 12.18 2.97 -23.76
N GLU A 4 11.56 2.46 -24.82
CA GLU A 4 10.34 1.65 -24.78
C GLU A 4 10.52 0.26 -24.15
N ASP A 5 11.74 -0.15 -23.78
CA ASP A 5 12.05 -1.54 -23.39
C ASP A 5 12.83 -1.70 -22.06
N ALA A 6 12.84 -0.69 -21.18
CA ALA A 6 13.43 -0.86 -19.85
C ALA A 6 12.53 -1.78 -19.00
N GLU A 7 12.91 -3.05 -18.89
CA GLU A 7 12.21 -4.10 -18.13
C GLU A 7 12.33 -3.83 -16.62
N VAL A 8 11.56 -2.85 -16.12
CA VAL A 8 11.48 -2.55 -14.69
C VAL A 8 10.74 -3.69 -14.00
N LYS A 9 11.46 -4.50 -13.22
CA LYS A 9 10.87 -5.57 -12.39
C LYS A 9 10.07 -4.95 -11.25
N TRP A 10 8.78 -4.68 -11.49
CA TRP A 10 7.81 -4.33 -10.46
C TRP A 10 7.66 -5.52 -9.49
N GLY A 11 8.01 -5.34 -8.22
CA GLY A 11 7.74 -6.39 -7.24
C GLY A 11 6.29 -6.29 -6.71
N ASN A 12 5.79 -7.45 -6.29
CA ASN A 12 4.42 -7.77 -5.87
C ASN A 12 3.28 -7.03 -6.61
N TRP A 13 2.57 -7.76 -7.47
CA TRP A 13 1.53 -7.28 -8.40
C TRP A 13 0.17 -6.98 -7.73
N ILE A 14 0.17 -6.56 -6.46
CA ILE A 14 -1.05 -6.38 -5.69
C ILE A 14 -1.25 -4.89 -5.40
N GLY A 15 -1.65 -4.15 -6.45
CA GLY A 15 -2.22 -2.81 -6.33
C GLY A 15 -3.72 -2.87 -6.59
N TYR A 16 -4.55 -2.88 -5.55
CA TYR A 16 -6.00 -2.74 -5.69
C TYR A 16 -6.42 -1.31 -5.36
N VAL A 17 -7.05 -0.64 -6.31
CA VAL A 17 -7.82 0.58 -6.07
C VAL A 17 -9.26 0.15 -5.80
N LEU A 18 -9.63 0.01 -4.53
CA LEU A 18 -11.00 -0.28 -4.10
C LEU A 18 -11.79 1.02 -3.98
N LEU A 19 -12.39 1.44 -5.09
CA LEU A 19 -13.38 2.52 -5.06
C LEU A 19 -14.72 1.96 -4.61
N PRO A 20 -15.39 2.52 -3.58
CA PRO A 20 -16.66 2.05 -3.06
C PRO A 20 -17.83 2.47 -3.97
N PHE A 21 -17.74 2.16 -5.26
CA PHE A 21 -18.89 2.20 -6.17
C PHE A 21 -18.87 0.94 -7.03
N THR A 22 -19.92 0.14 -6.88
CA THR A 22 -20.13 -1.07 -7.69
C THR A 22 -20.54 -0.65 -9.09
N ILE A 23 -19.57 -0.54 -10.01
CA ILE A 23 -19.84 -0.42 -11.45
C ILE A 23 -19.51 -1.78 -12.07
N ALA A 24 -20.49 -2.67 -12.14
CA ALA A 24 -20.35 -3.97 -12.76
C ALA A 24 -21.59 -4.30 -13.60
N LEU A 25 -21.39 -4.58 -14.88
CA LEU A 25 -22.38 -5.28 -15.70
C LEU A 25 -22.31 -6.75 -15.31
N ARG A 26 -23.21 -7.19 -14.42
CA ARG A 26 -23.24 -8.58 -13.94
C ARG A 26 -24.23 -9.39 -14.75
N GLU A 27 -23.73 -10.22 -15.65
CA GLU A 27 -24.54 -11.16 -16.43
C GLU A 27 -24.74 -12.51 -15.71
N ASN A 28 -23.80 -12.91 -14.84
CA ASN A 28 -23.86 -14.18 -14.12
C ASN A 28 -24.35 -13.99 -12.66
N PRO A 29 -25.33 -14.78 -12.17
CA PRO A 29 -25.76 -14.76 -10.78
C PRO A 29 -24.63 -15.06 -9.76
N LEU A 30 -23.58 -15.80 -10.14
CA LEU A 30 -22.42 -16.05 -9.28
C LEU A 30 -21.60 -14.79 -8.99
N ASP A 31 -21.62 -13.80 -9.89
CA ASP A 31 -20.94 -12.52 -9.69
C ASP A 31 -21.57 -11.73 -8.54
N TYR A 32 -22.87 -11.91 -8.29
CA TYR A 32 -23.57 -11.34 -7.13
C TYR A 32 -23.06 -11.92 -5.82
N ALA A 33 -22.92 -13.25 -5.76
CA ALA A 33 -22.39 -13.93 -4.58
C ALA A 33 -20.92 -13.54 -4.31
N ALA A 34 -20.09 -13.50 -5.36
CA ALA A 34 -18.70 -13.07 -5.25
C ALA A 34 -18.59 -11.63 -4.73
N GLY A 35 -19.32 -10.69 -5.31
CA GLY A 35 -19.30 -9.29 -4.85
C GLY A 35 -19.82 -9.12 -3.40
N ALA A 36 -20.85 -9.87 -3.01
CA ALA A 36 -21.34 -9.85 -1.62
C ALA A 36 -20.33 -10.44 -0.63
N LEU A 37 -19.59 -11.47 -1.04
CA LEU A 37 -18.50 -12.05 -0.25
C LEU A 37 -17.33 -11.06 -0.11
N SER A 38 -16.87 -10.46 -1.21
CA SER A 38 -15.81 -9.45 -1.20
C SER A 38 -16.18 -8.27 -0.30
N HIS A 39 -17.41 -7.76 -0.41
CA HIS A 39 -17.90 -6.70 0.47
C HIS A 39 -17.92 -7.13 1.94
N LYS A 40 -18.37 -8.35 2.26
CA LYS A 40 -18.39 -8.84 3.65
C LYS A 40 -17.00 -8.97 4.26
N VAL A 41 -16.02 -9.43 3.48
CA VAL A 41 -14.62 -9.50 3.93
C VAL A 41 -14.11 -8.08 4.19
N VAL A 42 -14.33 -7.18 3.22
CA VAL A 42 -13.91 -5.78 3.27
C VAL A 42 -14.69 -4.96 4.30
N SER A 43 -15.87 -5.35 4.77
CA SER A 43 -16.62 -4.58 5.78
C SER A 43 -16.42 -5.10 7.21
N ARG A 44 -15.66 -6.20 7.40
CA ARG A 44 -15.47 -6.86 8.70
C ARG A 44 -14.04 -6.83 9.21
N THR A 45 -13.09 -6.30 8.44
CA THR A 45 -11.72 -6.05 8.90
C THR A 45 -11.63 -4.66 9.55
N THR A 46 -10.75 -4.50 10.51
CA THR A 46 -10.55 -3.23 11.25
C THR A 46 -9.51 -2.32 10.61
N MET A 47 -8.57 -2.91 9.86
CA MET A 47 -7.51 -2.21 9.13
C MET A 47 -7.15 -2.99 7.86
N CYS A 48 -6.46 -2.33 6.94
CA CYS A 48 -5.84 -2.97 5.80
C CYS A 48 -4.42 -2.42 5.61
N PHE A 49 -3.50 -3.27 5.13
CA PHE A 49 -2.17 -2.83 4.75
C PHE A 49 -1.79 -3.38 3.38
N SER A 50 -1.01 -2.62 2.62
CA SER A 50 -0.48 -3.00 1.32
C SER A 50 1.04 -2.86 1.30
N ASN A 51 1.72 -3.71 0.53
CA ASN A 51 3.15 -3.61 0.30
C ASN A 51 3.44 -3.72 -1.20
N MET A 52 3.96 -2.65 -1.78
CA MET A 52 4.30 -2.53 -3.19
C MET A 52 5.80 -2.28 -3.32
N VAL A 53 6.47 -3.13 -4.09
CA VAL A 53 7.89 -2.93 -4.40
C VAL A 53 7.96 -2.03 -5.63
N GLY A 54 8.44 -0.81 -5.43
CA GLY A 54 8.59 0.13 -6.53
C GLY A 54 9.91 -0.05 -7.28
N PRO A 55 10.20 0.87 -8.20
CA PRO A 55 11.38 0.83 -9.04
C PRO A 55 12.67 0.74 -8.21
N LEU A 56 13.63 -0.04 -8.71
CA LEU A 56 14.97 -0.16 -8.13
C LEU A 56 15.94 0.92 -8.66
N GLU A 57 15.52 1.66 -9.68
CA GLU A 57 16.31 2.72 -10.33
C GLU A 57 15.58 4.06 -10.21
N GLU A 58 16.34 5.15 -10.33
CA GLU A 58 15.77 6.49 -10.35
C GLU A 58 14.92 6.68 -11.61
N ILE A 59 13.63 6.96 -11.41
CA ILE A 59 12.71 7.29 -12.49
C ILE A 59 12.48 8.79 -12.57
N GLY A 60 12.10 9.28 -13.75
CA GLY A 60 11.77 10.69 -13.95
C GLY A 60 10.53 10.86 -14.81
N PHE A 61 9.88 12.00 -14.69
CA PHE A 61 8.71 12.35 -15.50
C PHE A 61 9.07 13.55 -16.37
N TYR A 62 8.99 13.39 -17.70
CA TYR A 62 9.38 14.43 -18.68
C TYR A 62 10.77 15.05 -18.45
N GLY A 63 11.75 14.23 -18.00
CA GLY A 63 13.12 14.69 -17.74
C GLY A 63 13.33 15.30 -16.35
N HIS A 64 12.31 15.32 -15.50
CA HIS A 64 12.44 15.70 -14.09
C HIS A 64 12.62 14.45 -13.23
N PRO A 65 13.73 14.32 -12.47
CA PRO A 65 13.94 13.17 -11.60
C PRO A 65 12.89 13.15 -10.49
N MET A 66 12.35 11.97 -10.19
CA MET A 66 11.38 11.77 -9.13
C MET A 66 12.10 11.73 -7.78
N ALA A 67 11.74 12.67 -6.89
CA ALA A 67 12.35 12.76 -5.57
C ALA A 67 11.77 11.74 -4.57
N PHE A 68 10.50 11.37 -4.72
CA PHE A 68 9.77 10.55 -3.76
C PHE A 68 8.55 9.89 -4.40
N LEU A 69 8.21 8.69 -3.90
CA LEU A 69 7.05 7.92 -4.30
C LEU A 69 6.25 7.55 -3.03
N ALA A 70 5.00 8.02 -2.97
CA ALA A 70 4.03 7.71 -1.92
C ALA A 70 2.69 7.33 -2.54
N THR A 71 2.30 6.07 -2.36
CA THR A 71 0.99 5.60 -2.82
C THR A 71 0.01 5.67 -1.66
N SER A 72 -1.16 6.26 -1.90
CA SER A 72 -2.28 6.23 -0.95
C SER A 72 -3.53 5.68 -1.64
N SER A 73 -4.43 5.12 -0.83
CA SER A 73 -5.75 4.68 -1.27
C SER A 73 -6.78 5.21 -0.28
N TYR A 74 -7.95 5.61 -0.80
CA TYR A 74 -9.04 6.19 -0.02
C TYR A 74 -10.38 5.55 -0.44
N GLY A 75 -11.39 5.66 0.42
CA GLY A 75 -12.74 5.13 0.18
C GLY A 75 -13.00 3.74 0.76
N GLN A 76 -12.04 3.18 1.51
CA GLN A 76 -12.25 1.95 2.26
C GLN A 76 -13.13 2.17 3.51
N PRO A 77 -13.89 1.16 3.96
CA PRO A 77 -14.74 1.26 5.14
C PRO A 77 -13.98 1.13 6.48
N TYR A 78 -12.65 1.22 6.48
CA TYR A 78 -11.80 1.04 7.66
C TYR A 78 -11.30 2.38 8.21
N ALA A 79 -11.02 2.42 9.51
CA ALA A 79 -10.41 3.58 10.17
C ALA A 79 -8.90 3.72 9.91
N LEU A 80 -8.23 2.67 9.41
CA LEU A 80 -6.78 2.66 9.18
C LEU A 80 -6.40 1.89 7.91
N MET A 81 -5.65 2.54 7.04
CA MET A 81 -4.95 1.95 5.89
C MET A 81 -3.46 2.27 5.96
N ILE A 82 -2.62 1.25 5.82
CA ILE A 82 -1.15 1.38 5.84
C ILE A 82 -0.60 0.98 4.46
N ASN A 83 0.03 1.90 3.75
CA ASN A 83 0.66 1.60 2.45
C ASN A 83 2.18 1.65 2.58
N PHE A 84 2.81 0.53 2.30
CA PHE A 84 4.26 0.42 2.17
C PHE A 84 4.64 0.46 0.70
N GLN A 85 5.55 1.37 0.35
CA GLN A 85 6.04 1.53 -1.01
C GLN A 85 7.57 1.68 -0.98
N SER A 86 8.29 0.77 -1.63
CA SER A 86 9.73 0.97 -1.83
C SER A 86 10.00 1.80 -3.09
N TYR A 87 11.09 2.57 -3.08
CA TYR A 87 11.65 3.25 -4.25
C TYR A 87 13.16 3.39 -4.06
N VAL A 88 13.94 2.79 -4.95
CA VAL A 88 15.41 2.68 -4.84
C VAL A 88 15.79 2.08 -3.49
N ASP A 89 16.49 2.82 -2.63
CA ASP A 89 16.96 2.44 -1.31
C ASP A 89 16.05 2.95 -0.18
N LYS A 90 14.93 3.58 -0.52
CA LYS A 90 14.00 4.20 0.42
C LYS A 90 12.71 3.40 0.50
N MET A 91 12.19 3.29 1.72
CA MET A 91 10.87 2.74 2.01
C MET A 91 9.99 3.87 2.53
N THR A 92 8.87 4.09 1.85
CA THR A 92 7.85 5.05 2.22
C THR A 92 6.70 4.34 2.91
N ILE A 93 6.22 4.92 4.01
CA ILE A 93 5.02 4.48 4.72
C ILE A 93 3.99 5.61 4.62
N VAL A 94 2.81 5.31 4.11
CA VAL A 94 1.67 6.24 4.08
C VAL A 94 0.55 5.69 4.93
N LEU A 95 0.15 6.45 5.94
CA LEU A 95 -1.01 6.14 6.78
C LEU A 95 -2.21 6.96 6.30
N SER A 96 -3.33 6.30 6.05
CA SER A 96 -4.62 6.96 5.85
C SER A 96 -5.53 6.58 7.01
N VAL A 97 -5.99 7.58 7.75
CA VAL A 97 -6.54 7.41 9.10
C VAL A 97 -7.83 8.20 9.24
N ASP A 98 -8.82 7.61 9.90
CA ASP A 98 -9.97 8.33 10.45
C ASP A 98 -9.61 8.93 11.81
N GLU A 99 -9.49 10.26 11.86
CA GLU A 99 -9.11 11.01 13.08
C GLU A 99 -10.15 10.87 14.21
N GLY A 100 -11.40 10.51 13.88
CA GLY A 100 -12.43 10.21 14.89
C GLY A 100 -12.17 8.92 15.67
N THR A 101 -11.41 7.99 15.08
CA THR A 101 -11.08 6.70 15.67
C THR A 101 -9.63 6.65 16.18
N ILE A 102 -8.69 7.28 15.47
CA ILE A 102 -7.27 7.36 15.84
C ILE A 102 -6.91 8.84 16.02
N PRO A 103 -6.87 9.33 17.27
CA PRO A 103 -6.77 10.76 17.56
C PRO A 103 -5.38 11.36 17.33
N ASP A 104 -4.33 10.52 17.31
CA ASP A 104 -2.96 10.96 17.03
C ASP A 104 -2.31 10.07 15.96
N PRO A 105 -2.54 10.38 14.67
CA PRO A 105 -1.91 9.65 13.56
C PRO A 105 -0.39 9.80 13.51
N GLY A 106 0.14 10.90 14.06
CA GLY A 106 1.58 11.18 14.07
C GLY A 106 2.31 10.21 15.01
N LEU A 107 1.81 10.06 16.23
CA LEU A 107 2.33 9.08 17.18
C LEU A 107 2.28 7.65 16.63
N LEU A 108 1.17 7.26 15.99
CA LEU A 108 1.06 5.95 15.35
C LEU A 108 2.13 5.74 14.26
N CYS A 109 2.42 6.79 13.48
CA CYS A 109 3.47 6.76 12.47
C CYS A 109 4.85 6.54 13.09
N ASP A 110 5.17 7.31 14.13
CA ASP A 110 6.44 7.21 14.85
C ASP A 110 6.62 5.83 15.49
N ASP A 111 5.56 5.29 16.10
CA ASP A 111 5.55 3.95 16.70
C ASP A 111 5.78 2.84 15.66
N ILE A 112 5.21 2.98 14.46
CA ILE A 112 5.44 2.03 13.35
C ILE A 112 6.88 2.10 12.87
N VAL A 113 7.43 3.30 12.69
CA VAL A 113 8.82 3.51 12.26
C VAL A 113 9.79 2.92 13.28
N GLU A 114 9.57 3.18 14.56
CA GLU A 114 10.40 2.65 15.64
C GLU A 114 10.30 1.13 15.74
N SER A 115 9.09 0.57 15.60
CA SER A 115 8.89 -0.89 15.56
C SER A 115 9.67 -1.55 14.42
N LEU A 116 9.67 -0.96 13.23
CA LEU A 116 10.45 -1.47 12.09
C LEU A 116 11.96 -1.36 12.33
N ARG A 117 12.42 -0.29 13.00
CA ARG A 117 13.82 -0.14 13.41
C ARG A 117 14.23 -1.29 14.34
N LEU A 118 13.43 -1.56 15.38
CA LEU A 118 13.68 -2.64 16.34
C LEU A 118 13.69 -4.02 15.68
N ILE A 119 12.75 -4.28 14.75
CA ILE A 119 12.71 -5.53 13.98
C ILE A 119 13.97 -5.70 13.13
N LYS A 120 14.39 -4.63 12.43
CA LYS A 120 15.60 -4.64 11.61
C LYS A 120 16.85 -4.92 12.45
N GLU A 121 17.00 -4.24 13.58
CA GLU A 121 18.14 -4.43 14.48
C GLU A 121 18.19 -5.84 15.05
N SER A 122 17.03 -6.38 15.42
CA SER A 122 16.91 -7.77 15.90
C SER A 122 17.26 -8.78 14.80
N ALA A 123 16.83 -8.57 13.56
CA ALA A 123 17.16 -9.43 12.44
C ALA A 123 18.65 -9.41 12.09
N VAL A 124 19.31 -8.26 12.21
CA VAL A 124 20.76 -8.10 11.96
C VAL A 124 21.59 -8.70 13.10
N THR A 125 21.18 -8.48 14.36
CA THR A 125 21.92 -8.94 15.55
C THR A 125 21.71 -10.43 15.82
N GLY A 126 20.51 -10.93 15.52
CA GLY A 126 20.12 -12.32 15.73
C GLY A 126 20.68 -13.30 14.71
N GLY A 127 21.38 -12.84 13.66
CA GLY A 127 21.92 -13.70 12.60
C GLY A 127 20.84 -14.62 12.03
N LEU A 128 20.00 -14.11 11.12
CA LEU A 128 19.29 -15.03 10.23
C LEU A 128 20.34 -15.87 9.48
N PRO A 129 20.25 -17.22 9.51
CA PRO A 129 21.20 -18.08 8.81
C PRO A 129 21.26 -17.80 7.31
#